data_AF-A0A6L4B1M6-F1
#
_entry.id   AF-A0A6L4B1M6-F1
#
_cell.length_a   1.000
_cell.length_b   1.000
_cell.length_c   1.000
_cell.angle_alpha   90.00
_cell.angle_beta   90.00
_cell.angle_gamma   90.00
#
_symmetry.space_group_name_H-M   'P 1'
#
loop_
_entity.id
_entity.type
_entity.pdbx_description
1 polymer ?
#
loop_
_entity_poly.entity_id
_entity_poly.type
_entity_poly.pdbx_seq_one_letter_code
_entity_poly.pdbx_strand_id
1 'polypeptide(L)'
;MIHQPPSAPQSLIPPERRGAVVGRFCRACQAVYSLHAARHAGKPSHGKDLVSSPCSYEGRSFEAGADWWEPAVEVLPPAAVAEPVSA
;
A
#
# COMPACT_ATOMS: atom_id res chain seq x y z
N MET A 1 8.74 -18.29 5.05
CA MET A 1 8.48 -16.84 4.93
C MET A 1 7.39 -16.68 3.89
N ILE A 2 6.22 -16.18 4.26
CA ILE A 2 5.13 -15.96 3.30
C ILE A 2 5.55 -14.79 2.41
N HIS A 3 5.78 -15.06 1.13
CA HIS A 3 6.03 -14.02 0.13
C HIS A 3 4.70 -13.29 -0.06
N GLN A 4 4.48 -12.18 0.65
CA GLN A 4 3.32 -11.35 0.36
C GLN A 4 3.49 -10.79 -1.05
N PRO A 5 2.45 -10.86 -1.90
CA PRO A 5 2.53 -10.28 -3.23
C PRO A 5 2.88 -8.79 -3.12
N PRO A 6 3.70 -8.27 -4.05
CA PRO A 6 4.08 -6.87 -4.02
C PRO A 6 2.83 -5.98 -4.07
N SER A 7 2.72 -5.06 -3.13
CA SER A 7 1.63 -4.09 -3.05
C SER A 7 2.16 -2.67 -3.23
N ALA A 8 1.39 -1.82 -3.90
CA ALA A 8 1.76 -0.44 -4.19
C ALA A 8 0.54 0.51 -4.11
N PRO A 9 0.76 1.84 -3.95
CA PRO A 9 -0.31 2.81 -4.06
C PRO A 9 -1.00 2.74 -5.43
N GLN A 10 -2.33 2.74 -5.43
CA GLN A 10 -3.16 2.63 -6.63
C GLN A 10 -2.79 3.64 -7.72
N SER A 11 -2.42 4.86 -7.33
CA SER A 11 -2.05 5.95 -8.26
C SER A 11 -0.79 5.66 -9.08
N LEU A 12 0.13 4.83 -8.57
CA LEU A 12 1.39 4.50 -9.26
C LEU A 12 1.28 3.28 -10.18
N ILE A 13 0.19 2.53 -10.10
CA ILE A 13 0.01 1.30 -10.86
C ILE A 13 -0.90 1.57 -12.07
N PRO A 14 -0.50 1.19 -13.30
CA PRO A 14 -1.37 1.25 -14.47
C PRO A 14 -2.66 0.43 -14.26
N PRO A 15 -3.85 0.89 -14.71
CA PRO A 15 -5.13 0.22 -14.45
C PRO A 15 -5.15 -1.28 -14.75
N GLU A 16 -4.52 -1.70 -15.84
CA GLU A 16 -4.42 -3.09 -16.30
C GLU A 16 -3.55 -3.98 -15.40
N ARG A 17 -2.78 -3.38 -14.49
CA ARG A 17 -1.93 -4.07 -13.52
C ARG A 17 -2.42 -3.96 -12.08
N ARG A 18 -3.56 -3.31 -11.83
CA ARG A 18 -4.16 -3.17 -10.49
C ARG A 18 -4.93 -4.43 -10.12
N GLY A 19 -4.44 -5.16 -9.12
CA GLY A 19 -5.13 -6.29 -8.52
C GLY A 19 -6.12 -5.85 -7.43
N ALA A 20 -6.40 -6.76 -6.50
CA ALA A 20 -7.26 -6.46 -5.37
C ALA A 20 -6.66 -5.35 -4.49
N VAL A 21 -7.53 -4.56 -3.84
CA VAL A 21 -7.09 -3.68 -2.77
C VAL A 21 -6.71 -4.57 -1.59
N VAL A 22 -5.48 -4.42 -1.09
CA VAL A 22 -4.91 -5.24 0.00
C VAL A 22 -4.58 -4.41 1.24
N GLY A 23 -4.63 -3.08 1.16
CA GLY A 23 -4.33 -2.20 2.28
C GLY A 23 -4.64 -0.74 2.01
N ARG A 24 -4.12 0.10 2.91
CA ARG A 24 -4.15 1.56 2.82
C ARG A 24 -2.73 2.09 2.83
N PHE A 25 -2.37 2.85 1.81
CA PHE A 25 -1.06 3.47 1.69
C PHE A 25 -1.11 4.90 2.24
N CYS A 26 -0.23 5.23 3.19
CA CYS A 26 -0.06 6.60 3.65
C CYS A 26 0.98 7.32 2.79
N ARG A 27 0.59 8.45 2.19
CA ARG A 27 1.47 9.23 1.31
C ARG A 27 2.62 9.91 2.04
N ALA A 28 2.47 10.20 3.33
CA ALA A 28 3.49 10.90 4.12
C ALA A 28 4.60 9.98 4.63
N CYS A 29 4.25 8.83 5.21
CA CYS A 29 5.23 7.87 5.72
C CYS A 29 5.58 6.74 4.74
N GLN A 30 4.91 6.70 3.58
CA GLN A 30 5.07 5.69 2.53
C GLN A 30 4.92 4.24 3.05
N ALA A 31 4.05 4.06 4.06
CA ALA A 31 3.78 2.76 4.66
C ALA A 31 2.40 2.23 4.24
N VAL A 32 2.31 0.91 4.13
CA VAL A 32 1.05 0.18 3.91
C VAL A 32 0.50 -0.31 5.24
N TYR A 33 -0.79 -0.07 5.44
CA TYR A 33 -1.59 -0.47 6.58
C TYR A 33 -2.64 -1.49 6.15
N SER A 34 -3.01 -2.43 7.03
CA SER A 34 -4.04 -3.43 6.74
C SER A 34 -5.41 -2.80 6.46
N LEU A 35 -6.25 -3.48 5.67
CA LEU A 35 -7.63 -3.04 5.40
C LEU A 35 -8.53 -2.96 6.63
N HIS A 36 -8.19 -3.70 7.69
CA HIS A 36 -8.91 -3.66 8.96
C HIS A 36 -8.41 -2.54 9.89
N ALA A 37 -7.32 -1.84 9.55
CA ALA A 37 -6.84 -0.72 10.35
C ALA A 37 -7.83 0.45 10.22
N ALA A 38 -8.53 0.77 11.31
CA ALA A 38 -9.44 1.92 11.34
C ALA A 38 -8.68 3.27 11.30
N ARG A 39 -7.46 3.29 11.86
CA ARG A 39 -6.65 4.49 12.06
C ARG A 39 -5.21 4.27 11.66
N HIS A 40 -4.53 5.34 11.28
CA HIS A 40 -3.11 5.36 11.01
C HIS A 40 -2.33 5.25 12.33
N ALA A 41 -1.77 4.08 12.61
CA ALA A 41 -0.89 3.88 13.76
C ALA A 41 0.57 4.06 13.34
N GLY A 42 1.40 4.75 14.13
CA GLY A 42 2.84 4.67 13.99
C GLY A 42 3.31 3.22 14.10
N LYS A 43 4.39 2.86 13.41
CA LYS A 43 5.05 1.58 13.68
C LYS A 43 5.66 1.66 15.08
N PRO A 44 5.51 0.62 15.92
CA PRO A 44 6.18 0.60 17.20
C PRO A 44 7.69 0.59 16.97
N SER A 45 8.37 1.66 17.40
CA SER A 45 9.83 1.71 17.43
C SER A 45 10.31 1.03 18.71
N HIS A 46 11.13 0.00 18.57
CA HIS A 46 11.75 -0.69 19.71
C HIS A 46 13.25 -0.40 19.68
N GLY A 47 13.70 0.55 20.50
CA GLY A 47 15.10 0.94 20.62
C GLY A 47 15.25 2.17 21.52
N LYS A 48 16.28 2.18 22.38
CA LYS A 48 16.54 3.26 23.35
C LYS A 48 16.88 4.61 22.71
N ASP A 49 17.25 4.62 21.42
CA ASP A 49 17.81 5.78 20.71
C ASP A 49 17.03 6.19 19.44
N LEU A 50 15.79 5.72 19.28
CA LEU A 50 14.97 6.12 18.13
C LEU A 50 13.98 7.22 18.50
N VAL A 51 14.35 8.48 18.25
CA VAL A 51 13.37 9.53 17.98
C VAL A 51 12.75 9.23 16.63
N SER A 52 11.80 8.30 16.58
CA SER A 52 10.91 8.18 15.43
C SER A 52 9.89 9.29 15.53
N SER A 53 10.08 10.36 14.78
CA SER A 53 9.01 11.35 14.61
C SER A 53 7.77 10.61 14.08
N PRO A 54 6.65 10.63 14.80
CA PRO A 54 5.44 10.01 14.30
C PRO A 54 5.02 10.70 13.01
N CYS A 55 4.34 9.95 12.14
CA CYS A 55 3.74 10.54 10.94
C CYS A 55 2.77 11.65 11.34
N SER A 56 2.71 12.76 10.59
CA SER A 56 1.78 13.87 10.85
C SER A 56 0.29 13.47 10.82
N TYR A 57 -0.02 12.28 10.30
CA TYR A 57 -1.36 11.70 10.25
C TYR A 57 -1.58 10.60 11.30
N GLU A 58 -0.64 10.42 12.24
CA GLU A 58 -0.81 9.46 13.33
C GLU A 58 -2.10 9.71 14.11
N GLY A 59 -2.80 8.61 14.40
CA GLY A 59 -4.09 8.62 15.07
C GLY A 59 -5.25 9.06 14.17
N ARG A 60 -5.04 9.50 12.93
CA ARG A 60 -6.17 9.86 12.04
C ARG A 60 -6.86 8.63 11.47
N SER A 61 -8.18 8.72 11.28
CA SER A 61 -8.99 7.68 10.67
C SER A 61 -8.84 7.68 9.15
N PHE A 62 -8.83 6.50 8.54
CA PHE A 62 -8.79 6.39 7.07
C PHE A 62 -10.15 6.67 6.44
N GLU A 63 -10.60 7.92 6.51
CA GLU A 63 -11.88 8.37 5.96
C GLU A 63 -11.84 8.46 4.44
N ALA A 64 -12.96 8.11 3.80
CA ALA A 64 -13.12 8.27 2.36
C ALA A 64 -13.00 9.75 1.96
N GLY A 65 -12.23 10.03 0.92
CA GLY A 65 -12.02 11.40 0.43
C GLY A 65 -10.86 12.16 1.08
N ALA A 66 -10.18 11.59 2.08
CA ALA A 66 -8.97 12.22 2.61
C ALA A 66 -7.81 12.16 1.59
N ASP A 67 -7.02 13.23 1.51
CA ASP A 67 -5.97 13.42 0.50
C ASP A 67 -4.62 12.76 0.86
N TRP A 68 -4.46 12.36 2.12
CA TRP A 68 -3.20 11.88 2.68
C TRP A 68 -3.00 10.36 2.60
N TRP A 69 -4.05 9.61 2.24
CA TRP A 69 -3.98 8.17 2.05
C TRP A 69 -4.67 7.76 0.75
N GLU A 70 -4.31 6.58 0.27
CA GLU A 70 -4.97 5.97 -0.89
C GLU A 70 -4.99 4.43 -0.78
N PRO A 71 -5.78 3.74 -1.61
CA PRO A 71 -5.79 2.28 -1.63
C PRO A 71 -4.41 1.72 -2.00
N ALA A 72 -3.93 0.74 -1.24
CA ALA A 72 -2.80 -0.09 -1.63
C ALA A 72 -3.33 -1.31 -2.37
N VAL A 73 -2.89 -1.49 -3.62
CA VAL A 73 -3.34 -2.57 -4.50
C VAL A 73 -2.24 -3.59 -4.71
N GLU A 74 -2.65 -4.84 -4.92
CA GLU A 74 -1.77 -5.88 -5.45
C GLU A 74 -1.27 -5.49 -6.84
N VAL A 75 0.03 -5.70 -7.10
CA VAL A 75 0.64 -5.44 -8.40
C VAL A 75 0.62 -6.72 -9.22
N LEU A 76 -0.26 -6.77 -10.24
CA LEU A 76 -0.35 -7.91 -11.12
C LEU A 76 0.87 -7.97 -12.07
N PRO A 77 1.29 -9.19 -12.46
CA PRO A 77 2.26 -9.35 -13.53
C PRO A 77 1.72 -8.73 -14.83
N PRO A 78 2.61 -8.24 -15.71
CA PRO A 78 2.18 -7.80 -17.04
C PRO A 78 1.48 -8.97 -17.74
N ALA A 79 0.38 -8.70 -18.43
CA ALA A 79 -0.28 -9.71 -19.25
C ALA A 79 0.75 -10.28 -20.23
N ALA A 80 0.97 -11.59 -20.17
CA ALA A 80 1.83 -12.25 -21.15
C ALA A 80 1.26 -11.95 -22.52
N VAL A 81 2.05 -11.28 -23.36
CA VAL A 81 1.71 -11.08 -24.77
C VAL A 81 1.55 -12.48 -25.33
N ALA A 82 0.33 -12.85 -25.73
CA ALA A 82 0.09 -14.15 -26.33
C ALA A 82 1.02 -14.28 -27.53
N GLU A 83 2.01 -15.18 -27.45
CA GLU A 83 2.85 -15.52 -28.58
C GLU A 83 1.93 -15.99 -29.71
N PRO A 84 2.06 -15.46 -30.94
CA PRO A 84 1.27 -15.96 -32.04
C PRO A 84 1.63 -17.43 -32.25
N VAL A 85 0.66 -18.30 -32.00
CA VAL A 85 0.73 -19.70 -32.41
C VAL A 85 0.70 -19.69 -33.93
N SER A 86 1.87 -19.74 -34.55
CA SER A 86 2.00 -20.05 -35.97
C SER A 86 1.55 -21.48 -36.18
N ALA A 87 0.45 -21.62 -36.92
CA ALA A 87 -0.07 -22.88 -37.46
C ALA A 87 0.75 -23.34 -38.68
#